data_AF-A0A919SSE1-F1
#
_entry.id   AF-A0A919SSE1-F1
#
_cell.length_a   1.000
_cell.length_b   1.000
_cell.length_c   1.000
_cell.angle_alpha   90.00
_cell.angle_beta   90.00
_cell.angle_gamma   90.00
#
_symmetry.space_group_name_H-M   'P 1'
#
loop_
_entity.id
_entity.type
_entity.pdbx_description
1 polymer ?
#
loop_
_entity_poly.entity_id
_entity_poly.type
_entity_poly.pdbx_seq_one_letter_code
_entity_poly.pdbx_strand_id
1 'polypeptide(L)'
;MTDTELDLPVIDMAIPMPGFPAHRQFVLVRLNDEGLLYAFTSIDDPELRFLVAPPEPFFPDYAPEIESEVFAALNTKDPDRLLVMVVITAGVNETTANLLAPIIVDRDSHRAIQVVLTGSEMPVRAIMRKTY
;
A
#
# COMPACT_ATOMS: atom_id res chain seq x y z
N MET A 1 5.82 -1.82 24.26
CA MET A 1 5.12 -3.06 23.85
C MET A 1 5.60 -3.35 22.46
N THR A 2 6.59 -4.21 22.33
CA THR A 2 7.16 -4.63 21.04
C THR A 2 6.21 -5.68 20.49
N ASP A 3 5.58 -5.37 19.37
CA ASP A 3 4.48 -6.13 18.74
C ASP A 3 5.02 -7.38 17.99
N THR A 4 5.90 -8.13 18.64
CA THR A 4 6.72 -9.19 18.01
C THR A 4 6.06 -10.57 18.01
N GLU A 5 4.74 -10.65 18.22
CA GLU A 5 3.96 -11.90 18.20
C GLU A 5 2.76 -11.87 17.24
N LEU A 6 2.75 -10.95 16.26
CA LEU A 6 1.81 -11.08 15.16
C LEU A 6 2.42 -12.02 14.10
N ASP A 7 1.84 -13.21 13.95
CA ASP A 7 2.08 -14.16 12.84
C ASP A 7 1.56 -13.55 11.53
N LEU A 8 2.11 -12.40 11.14
CA LEU A 8 1.74 -11.69 9.92
C LEU A 8 2.46 -12.30 8.74
N PRO A 9 1.77 -12.46 7.60
CA PRO A 9 2.43 -12.79 6.36
C PRO A 9 3.53 -11.76 6.04
N VAL A 10 4.72 -12.29 5.76
CA VAL A 10 5.81 -11.50 5.16
C VAL A 10 5.46 -11.19 3.72
N ILE A 11 5.55 -9.93 3.36
CA ILE A 11 5.29 -9.42 2.02
C ILE A 11 6.62 -9.12 1.32
N ASP A 12 6.88 -9.80 0.22
CA ASP A 12 8.08 -9.64 -0.59
C ASP A 12 7.86 -8.59 -1.70
N MET A 13 8.74 -7.60 -1.77
CA MET A 13 8.72 -6.60 -2.84
C MET A 13 9.22 -7.21 -4.15
N ALA A 14 8.31 -7.46 -5.09
CA ALA A 14 8.57 -8.02 -6.41
C ALA A 14 9.58 -7.18 -7.20
N ILE A 15 9.54 -5.86 -6.99
CA ILE A 15 10.49 -4.87 -7.48
C ILE A 15 10.85 -4.00 -6.27
N PRO A 16 12.13 -3.57 -6.11
CA PRO A 16 12.50 -2.71 -5.00
C PRO A 16 11.62 -1.46 -4.92
N MET A 17 11.21 -1.09 -3.72
CA MET A 17 10.43 0.12 -3.50
C MET A 17 11.25 1.35 -3.90
N PRO A 18 10.69 2.30 -4.68
CA PRO A 18 11.35 3.55 -5.00
C PRO A 18 11.82 4.28 -3.75
N GLY A 19 13.10 4.68 -3.71
CA GLY A 19 13.72 5.33 -2.55
C GLY A 19 14.24 4.37 -1.46
N PHE A 20 13.82 3.11 -1.44
CA PHE A 20 14.20 2.12 -0.42
C PHE A 20 14.64 0.77 -1.02
N PRO A 21 15.64 0.74 -1.93
CA PRO A 21 15.98 -0.47 -2.69
C PRO A 21 16.58 -1.61 -1.87
N ALA A 22 17.05 -1.33 -0.65
CA ALA A 22 17.59 -2.32 0.28
C ALA A 22 16.51 -3.05 1.07
N HIS A 23 15.34 -2.43 1.28
CA HIS A 23 14.25 -3.00 2.06
C HIS A 23 13.34 -3.80 1.13
N ARG A 24 13.39 -5.12 1.27
CA ARG A 24 12.70 -6.05 0.36
C ARG A 24 11.53 -6.77 0.99
N GLN A 25 11.45 -6.77 2.31
CA GLN A 25 10.44 -7.51 3.04
C GLN A 25 9.74 -6.59 4.02
N PHE A 26 8.41 -6.67 4.00
CA PHE A 26 7.53 -5.85 4.81
C PHE A 26 6.45 -6.71 5.45
N VAL A 27 5.78 -6.15 6.46
CA VAL A 27 4.53 -6.68 7.01
C VAL A 27 3.48 -5.57 7.01
N LEU A 28 2.21 -5.93 6.82
CA LEU A 28 1.09 -5.00 6.87
C LEU A 28 0.38 -5.09 8.22
N VAL A 29 0.73 -4.18 9.13
CA VAL A 29 0.21 -4.16 10.51
C VAL A 29 -1.02 -3.27 10.58
N ARG A 30 -2.15 -3.80 11.04
CA ARG A 30 -3.37 -3.01 11.27
C ARG A 30 -3.18 -2.09 12.48
N LEU A 31 -3.54 -0.81 12.34
CA LEU A 31 -3.39 0.19 13.40
C LEU A 31 -4.70 0.58 14.08
N ASN A 32 -5.84 0.21 13.51
CA ASN A 32 -7.16 0.48 14.08
C ASN A 32 -8.17 -0.64 13.80
N ASP A 33 -9.19 -0.74 14.65
CA ASP A 33 -10.20 -1.79 14.56
C ASP A 33 -11.07 -1.66 13.31
N GLU A 34 -11.27 -0.43 12.81
CA GLU A 34 -12.06 -0.19 11.59
C GLU A 34 -11.39 -0.72 10.32
N GLY A 35 -10.11 -1.09 10.36
CA GLY A 35 -9.38 -1.58 9.19
C GLY A 35 -9.17 -0.53 8.11
N LEU A 36 -9.07 0.73 8.52
CA LEU A 36 -8.86 1.87 7.63
C LEU A 36 -7.41 2.33 7.63
N LEU A 37 -6.61 1.88 8.60
CA LEU A 37 -5.25 2.36 8.80
C LEU A 37 -4.30 1.21 9.08
N TYR A 38 -3.20 1.17 8.35
CA TYR A 38 -2.16 0.16 8.49
C TYR A 38 -0.77 0.81 8.45
N ALA A 39 0.19 0.16 9.09
CA ALA A 39 1.61 0.41 8.89
C ALA A 39 2.20 -0.68 7.98
N PHE A 40 2.70 -0.28 6.82
CA PHE A 40 3.53 -1.13 5.97
C PHE A 40 4.98 -1.01 6.44
N THR A 41 5.42 -1.96 7.24
CA THR A 41 6.64 -1.86 8.06
C THR A 41 7.72 -2.80 7.56
N SER A 42 8.94 -2.30 7.35
CA SER A 42 10.06 -3.14 6.94
C SER A 42 10.44 -4.12 8.06
N ILE A 43 10.74 -5.37 7.68
CA ILE A 43 11.24 -6.38 8.62
C ILE A 43 12.69 -6.08 9.01
N ASP A 44 13.48 -5.56 8.07
CA ASP A 44 14.89 -5.26 8.26
C ASP A 44 15.12 -4.01 9.12
N ASP A 45 14.17 -3.07 9.09
CA ASP A 45 14.20 -1.82 9.86
C ASP A 45 12.78 -1.41 10.30
N PRO A 46 12.37 -1.74 11.54
CA PRO A 46 11.05 -1.40 12.06
C PRO A 46 10.75 0.10 12.15
N GLU A 47 11.77 0.97 12.12
CA GLU A 47 11.58 2.42 12.07
C GLU A 47 11.19 2.89 10.66
N LEU A 48 11.53 2.10 9.62
CA LEU A 48 11.03 2.31 8.27
C LEU A 48 9.63 1.72 8.11
N ARG A 49 8.63 2.59 8.25
CA ARG A 49 7.23 2.25 8.02
C ARG A 49 6.48 3.34 7.28
N PHE A 50 5.55 2.91 6.43
CA PHE A 50 4.64 3.80 5.72
C PHE A 50 3.25 3.66 6.29
N LEU A 51 2.59 4.79 6.55
CA LEU A 51 1.18 4.79 6.86
C LEU A 51 0.41 4.56 5.56
N VAL A 52 -0.47 3.57 5.53
CA VAL A 52 -1.23 3.20 4.32
C VAL A 52 -2.69 2.90 4.65
N ALA A 53 -3.57 3.06 3.66
CA ALA A 53 -5.00 2.76 3.77
C ALA A 53 -5.53 2.13 2.49
N PRO A 54 -6.59 1.30 2.58
CA PRO A 54 -7.43 1.04 1.41
C PRO A 54 -8.06 2.36 0.93
N PRO A 55 -8.06 2.65 -0.38
CA PRO A 55 -8.55 3.92 -0.89
C PRO A 55 -10.07 4.06 -0.85
N GLU A 56 -10.83 2.96 -1.00
CA GLU A 56 -12.28 2.96 -1.24
C GLU A 56 -13.09 3.75 -0.20
N PRO A 57 -12.80 3.67 1.12
CA PRO A 57 -13.54 4.43 2.14
C PRO A 57 -13.35 5.96 2.06
N PHE A 58 -12.34 6.44 1.34
CA PHE A 58 -11.99 7.85 1.22
C PHE A 58 -12.16 8.37 -0.21
N PHE A 59 -12.01 7.49 -1.19
CA PHE A 59 -12.06 7.78 -2.62
C PHE A 59 -12.89 6.68 -3.31
N PRO A 60 -14.24 6.71 -3.18
CA PRO A 60 -15.11 5.64 -3.68
C PRO A 60 -15.05 5.47 -5.20
N ASP A 61 -14.71 6.52 -5.93
CA ASP A 61 -14.56 6.51 -7.39
C ASP A 61 -13.13 6.16 -7.84
N TYR A 62 -12.22 5.85 -6.92
CA TYR A 62 -10.84 5.50 -7.26
C TYR A 62 -10.76 4.06 -7.78
N ALA A 63 -10.66 3.94 -9.10
CA ALA A 63 -10.48 2.68 -9.82
C ALA A 63 -9.21 2.76 -10.69
N PRO A 64 -8.00 2.53 -10.11
CA PRO A 64 -6.77 2.60 -10.88
C PRO A 64 -6.71 1.45 -11.90
N GLU A 65 -6.31 1.77 -13.13
CA GLU A 65 -5.99 0.74 -14.13
C GLU A 65 -4.64 0.11 -13.80
N ILE A 66 -4.65 -1.21 -13.56
CA ILE A 66 -3.45 -1.98 -13.21
C ILE A 66 -2.96 -2.72 -14.46
N GLU A 67 -1.76 -2.35 -14.91
CA GLU A 67 -1.16 -2.89 -16.13
C GLU A 67 -0.71 -4.35 -15.98
N SER A 68 -0.62 -5.06 -17.11
CA SER A 68 -0.28 -6.48 -17.15
C SER A 68 1.09 -6.84 -16.53
N GLU A 69 2.01 -5.88 -16.56
CA GLU A 69 3.35 -5.96 -15.99
C GLU A 69 3.30 -6.08 -14.47
N VAL A 70 2.31 -5.45 -13.82
CA VAL A 70 2.07 -5.57 -12.37
C VAL A 70 1.64 -6.99 -12.05
N PHE A 71 0.67 -7.54 -12.79
CA PHE A 71 0.22 -8.93 -12.65
C PHE A 71 1.38 -9.92 -12.84
N ALA A 72 2.21 -9.71 -13.85
CA ALA A 72 3.40 -10.52 -14.09
C ALA A 72 4.41 -10.44 -12.93
N ALA A 73 4.68 -9.23 -12.41
CA ALA A 73 5.59 -9.03 -11.28
C ALA A 73 5.08 -9.68 -9.99
N LEU A 74 3.77 -9.67 -9.77
CA LEU A 74 3.11 -10.29 -8.62
C LEU A 74 2.88 -11.80 -8.81
N ASN A 75 3.14 -12.35 -10.00
CA ASN A 75 2.88 -13.75 -10.35
C ASN A 75 1.41 -14.15 -10.13
N THR A 76 0.49 -13.28 -10.53
CA THR A 76 -0.96 -13.49 -10.40
C THR A 76 -1.67 -13.10 -11.70
N LYS A 77 -2.87 -13.61 -11.90
CA LYS A 77 -3.77 -13.23 -13.02
C LYS A 77 -5.15 -12.82 -12.55
N ASP A 78 -5.37 -12.87 -11.24
CA ASP A 78 -6.67 -12.74 -10.61
C ASP A 78 -6.75 -11.35 -9.94
N PRO A 79 -7.47 -10.39 -10.54
CA PRO A 79 -7.57 -9.04 -9.99
C PRO A 79 -8.24 -9.03 -8.61
N ASP A 80 -9.09 -9.99 -8.29
CA ASP A 80 -9.81 -10.05 -6.99
C ASP A 80 -8.88 -10.38 -5.82
N ARG A 81 -7.66 -10.87 -6.10
CA ARG A 81 -6.62 -11.11 -5.10
C ARG A 81 -5.85 -9.86 -4.73
N LEU A 82 -5.87 -8.84 -5.58
CA LEU A 82 -5.10 -7.63 -5.36
C LEU A 82 -5.72 -6.83 -4.21
N LEU A 83 -4.85 -6.31 -3.37
CA LEU A 83 -5.13 -5.30 -2.37
C LEU A 83 -4.46 -4.02 -2.84
N VAL A 84 -5.23 -2.94 -2.93
CA VAL A 84 -4.73 -1.61 -3.27
C VAL A 84 -4.55 -0.82 -1.99
N MET A 85 -3.34 -0.38 -1.72
CA MET A 85 -3.01 0.43 -0.55
C MET A 85 -2.40 1.76 -1.00
N VAL A 86 -2.94 2.88 -0.54
CA VAL A 86 -2.39 4.21 -0.84
C VAL A 86 -1.54 4.71 0.31
N VAL A 87 -0.39 5.31 -0.01
CA VAL A 87 0.51 5.88 1.01
C VAL A 87 -0.07 7.19 1.53
N ILE A 88 -0.15 7.31 2.85
CA ILE A 88 -0.72 8.44 3.57
C ILE A 88 0.41 9.35 4.08
N THR A 89 0.23 10.65 3.88
CA THR A 89 0.98 11.70 4.56
C THR A 89 0.06 12.39 5.55
N ALA A 90 0.26 12.12 6.84
CA ALA A 90 -0.44 12.80 7.93
C ALA A 90 0.21 14.16 8.19
N GLY A 91 -0.59 15.22 8.14
CA GLY A 91 -0.20 16.57 8.51
C GLY A 91 -1.05 17.09 9.67
N VAL A 92 -0.64 18.21 10.26
CA VAL A 92 -1.32 18.83 11.41
C VAL A 92 -2.76 19.26 11.06
N ASN A 93 -2.98 19.75 9.84
CA ASN A 93 -4.27 20.28 9.39
C ASN A 93 -4.96 19.40 8.34
N GLU A 94 -4.18 18.62 7.59
CA GLU A 94 -4.68 17.79 6.49
C GLU A 94 -3.95 16.46 6.46
N THR A 95 -4.70 15.41 6.13
CA THR A 95 -4.14 14.11 5.79
C THR A 95 -4.36 13.89 4.30
N THR A 96 -3.30 13.48 3.60
CA THR A 96 -3.33 13.28 2.15
C THR A 96 -2.90 11.87 1.77
N ALA A 97 -3.42 11.35 0.68
CA ALA A 97 -3.02 10.08 0.08
C ALA A 97 -2.36 10.31 -1.27
N ASN A 98 -1.37 9.47 -1.60
CA ASN A 98 -0.80 9.39 -2.94
C ASN A 98 -1.59 8.40 -3.79
N LEU A 99 -2.46 8.91 -4.65
CA LEU A 99 -3.27 8.12 -5.57
C LEU A 99 -2.53 7.75 -6.87
N LEU A 100 -1.42 8.43 -7.15
CA LEU A 100 -0.61 8.17 -8.34
C LEU A 100 0.31 6.94 -8.17
N ALA A 101 0.73 6.65 -6.94
CA ALA A 101 1.69 5.58 -6.66
C ALA A 101 1.21 4.61 -5.57
N PRO A 102 0.13 3.85 -5.82
CA PRO A 102 -0.37 2.85 -4.87
C PRO A 102 0.64 1.70 -4.71
N ILE A 103 0.54 1.04 -3.56
CA ILE A 103 1.17 -0.26 -3.29
C ILE A 103 0.12 -1.31 -3.60
N ILE A 104 0.44 -2.19 -4.54
CA ILE A 104 -0.40 -3.33 -4.93
C ILE A 104 0.18 -4.56 -4.26
N VAL A 105 -0.64 -5.28 -3.50
CA VAL A 105 -0.26 -6.52 -2.82
C VAL A 105 -1.15 -7.65 -3.32
N ASP A 106 -0.57 -8.77 -3.74
CA ASP A 106 -1.33 -10.00 -3.98
C ASP A 106 -1.44 -10.79 -2.68
N ARG A 107 -2.68 -11.08 -2.26
CA ARG A 107 -2.96 -11.68 -0.95
C ARG A 107 -2.58 -13.16 -0.81
N ASP A 108 -2.33 -13.87 -1.90
CA ASP A 108 -1.99 -15.30 -1.87
C ASP A 108 -0.47 -15.52 -1.97
N SER A 109 0.17 -14.84 -2.93
CA SER A 109 1.61 -14.91 -3.13
C SER A 109 2.40 -14.06 -2.13
N HIS A 110 1.72 -13.16 -1.41
CA HIS A 110 2.32 -12.14 -0.54
C HIS A 110 3.40 -11.32 -1.24
N ARG A 111 3.23 -11.05 -2.53
CA ARG A 111 4.12 -10.17 -3.29
C ARG A 111 3.53 -8.78 -3.37
N ALA A 112 4.37 -7.77 -3.37
CA ALA A 112 3.96 -6.39 -3.52
C ALA A 112 4.82 -5.59 -4.50
N ILE A 113 4.25 -4.51 -5.02
CA ILE A 113 4.93 -3.51 -5.82
C ILE A 113 4.31 -2.15 -5.57
N GLN A 114 5.15 -1.12 -5.42
CA GLN A 114 4.69 0.27 -5.51
C GLN A 114 4.77 0.69 -6.98
N VAL A 115 3.61 0.85 -7.62
CA VAL A 115 3.52 1.15 -9.06
C VAL A 115 3.18 2.61 -9.25
N VAL A 116 3.88 3.29 -10.17
CA VAL A 116 3.47 4.62 -10.62
C VAL A 116 2.51 4.45 -11.80
N LEU A 117 1.28 4.94 -11.65
CA LEU A 117 0.22 4.87 -12.66
C LEU A 117 0.52 5.84 -13.82
N THR A 118 1.43 5.44 -14.70
CA THR A 118 1.92 6.27 -15.80
C THR A 118 0.78 6.56 -16.79
N GLY A 119 0.67 7.82 -17.24
CA GLY A 119 -0.43 8.25 -18.12
C GLY A 119 -1.74 8.58 -17.39
N SER A 120 -1.80 8.36 -16.08
CA SER A 120 -2.93 8.75 -15.23
C SER A 120 -2.82 10.22 -14.78
N GLU A 121 -3.96 10.88 -14.58
CA GLU A 121 -4.05 12.22 -13.96
C GLU A 121 -4.24 12.16 -12.43
N MET A 122 -4.04 10.97 -11.83
CA MET A 122 -4.20 10.80 -10.38
C MET A 122 -3.23 11.70 -9.59
N PRO A 123 -3.70 12.35 -8.52
CA PRO A 123 -2.88 13.26 -7.74
C PRO A 123 -1.90 12.50 -6.82
N VAL A 124 -0.70 13.07 -6.65
CA VAL A 124 0.25 12.65 -5.61
C VAL A 124 -0.23 13.05 -4.20
N ARG A 125 -1.09 14.07 -4.11
CA ARG A 125 -1.69 14.57 -2.87
C ARG A 125 -3.19 14.74 -3.05
N ALA A 126 -3.97 13.71 -2.73
CA ALA A 126 -5.43 13.82 -2.58
C ALA A 126 -5.79 14.01 -1.10
N ILE A 127 -6.63 14.97 -0.77
CA ILE A 127 -7.10 15.16 0.62
C ILE A 127 -7.99 13.98 1.00
N MET A 128 -7.65 13.29 2.09
CA MET A 128 -8.49 12.23 2.63
C MET A 128 -9.64 12.85 3.41
N ARG A 129 -10.86 12.70 2.89
CA ARG A 129 -12.11 13.05 3.59
C ARG A 129 -12.95 11.78 3.66
N LYS A 130 -13.46 11.44 4.84
CA LYS A 130 -14.35 10.29 4.98
C LYS A 130 -15.68 10.65 4.31
N THR A 131 -16.00 9.94 3.24
CA THR A 131 -17.29 10.10 2.54
C THR A 131 -18.31 9.25 3.30
N TYR A 132 -19.39 9.88 3.77
CA TYR A 132 -20.51 9.21 4.46
C TYR A 132 -21.63 8.90 3.48
#